data_AF-A0A6S6XW38-F1
#
_entry.id   AF-A0A6S6XW38-F1
#
_cell.length_a   1.000
_cell.length_b   1.000
_cell.length_c   1.000
_cell.angle_alpha   90.00
_cell.angle_beta   90.00
_cell.angle_gamma   90.00
#
_symmetry.space_group_name_H-M   'P 1'
#
loop_
_entity.id
_entity.type
_entity.pdbx_description
1 polymer ?
#
loop_
_entity_poly.entity_id
_entity_poly.type
_entity_poly.pdbx_seq_one_letter_code
_entity_poly.pdbx_strand_id
1 'polypeptide(L)' 'MLRTLLIHGTRSALQRMANKTDRKSLWAEALKASACNNVAAVALAAKNAHII' A
#
# COMPACT_ATOMS: atom_id res chain seq x y z
N MET A 1 4.58 -11.58 -14.23
CA MET A 1 4.90 -12.40 -13.03
C MET A 1 5.32 -11.53 -11.85
N LEU A 2 6.39 -10.73 -11.93
CA LEU A 2 6.89 -9.94 -10.79
C LEU A 2 5.98 -8.77 -10.35
N ARG A 3 5.42 -8.01 -11.30
CA ARG A 3 4.50 -6.88 -11.01
C ARG A 3 3.25 -7.33 -10.25
N THR A 4 2.73 -8.50 -10.60
CA THR A 4 1.52 -9.07 -9.99
C THR A 4 1.79 -9.54 -8.56
N LEU A 5 2.96 -10.13 -8.32
CA LEU A 5 3.44 -10.50 -6.98
C LEU A 5 3.61 -9.26 -6.08
N LEU A 6 4.16 -8.18 -6.63
CA LEU A 6 4.30 -6.92 -5.90
C LEU A 6 2.94 -6.34 -5.50
N ILE A 7 1.94 -6.37 -6.39
CA ILE A 7 0.59 -5.88 -6.08
C ILE A 7 -0.12 -6.76 -5.04
N HIS A 8 0.09 -8.08 -5.08
CA HIS A 8 -0.45 -8.98 -4.06
C HIS A 8 0.21 -8.75 -2.70
N GLY A 9 1.54 -8.64 -2.67
CA GLY A 9 2.30 -8.33 -1.45
C GLY A 9 1.92 -6.97 -0.87
N THR A 10 1.64 -5.98 -1.71
CA THR A 10 1.20 -4.67 -1.23
C THR A 10 -0.22 -4.68 -0.68
N ARG A 11 -1.14 -5.52 -1.17
CA ARG A 11 -2.47 -5.69 -0.54
C ARG A 11 -2.36 -6.21 0.90
N SER A 12 -1.52 -7.23 1.13
CA SER A 12 -1.26 -7.73 2.49
C SER A 12 -0.54 -6.71 3.36
N ALA A 13 0.43 -5.98 2.79
CA ALA A 13 1.10 -4.89 3.51
C ALA A 13 0.14 -3.75 3.87
N LEU A 14 -0.79 -3.40 2.99
CA LEU A 14 -1.78 -2.34 3.20
C LEU A 14 -2.81 -2.73 4.28
N GLN A 15 -3.24 -3.99 4.31
CA GLN A 15 -4.03 -4.51 5.44
C GLN A 15 -3.27 -4.42 6.75
N ARG A 16 -1.98 -4.74 6.75
CA ARG A 16 -1.15 -4.70 7.97
C ARG A 16 -0.80 -3.28 8.40
N MET A 17 -0.74 -2.34 7.46
CA MET A 17 -0.58 -0.91 7.71
C MET A 17 -1.82 -0.31 8.38
N ALA A 18 -3.04 -0.77 8.07
CA ALA A 18 -4.24 -0.31 8.75
C ALA A 18 -4.19 -0.55 10.28
N ASN A 19 -3.42 -1.55 10.74
CA ASN A 19 -3.25 -1.87 12.15
C ASN A 19 -1.98 -1.24 12.77
N LYS A 20 -1.33 -0.29 12.08
CA LYS A 20 -0.05 0.27 12.55
C LYS A 20 -0.01 1.79 12.42
N THR A 21 0.43 2.47 13.47
CA THR A 21 0.40 3.94 13.55
C THR A 21 1.66 4.63 13.01
N ASP A 22 2.40 3.97 12.11
CA ASP A 22 3.57 4.57 11.48
C ASP A 22 3.16 5.67 10.50
N ARG A 23 4.03 6.66 10.28
CA ARG A 23 3.77 7.79 9.35
C ARG A 23 3.41 7.33 7.93
N LYS A 24 3.95 6.18 7.49
CA LYS A 24 3.61 5.55 6.19
C LYS A 24 2.22 4.91 6.19
N SER A 25 1.82 4.32 7.31
CA SER A 25 0.52 3.68 7.49
C SER A 25 -0.61 4.70 7.59
N LEU A 26 -0.41 5.79 8.33
CA LEU A 26 -1.35 6.92 8.38
C LEU A 26 -1.60 7.52 7.00
N TRP A 27 -0.54 7.67 6.20
CA TRP A 27 -0.66 8.09 4.81
C TRP A 27 -1.44 7.07 3.95
N ALA A 28 -1.17 5.77 4.13
CA ALA A 28 -1.89 4.72 3.40
C ALA A 28 -3.37 4.62 3.80
N GLU A 29 -3.69 4.81 5.08
CA GLU A 29 -5.06 4.90 5.60
C GLU A 29 -5.80 6.12 5.06
N ALA A 30 -5.18 7.31 5.09
CA ALA A 30 -5.76 8.52 4.52
C ALA A 30 -6.01 8.38 3.00
N LEU A 31 -5.09 7.72 2.29
CA LEU A 31 -5.21 7.47 0.85
C LEU A 31 -6.26 6.39 0.55
N LYS A 32 -6.44 5.40 1.43
CA LYS A 32 -7.52 4.41 1.37
C LYS A 32 -8.89 5.01 1.73
N ALA A 33 -8.93 5.99 2.61
CA ALA A 33 -10.15 6.74 2.93
C ALA A 33 -10.57 7.65 1.76
N SER A 34 -9.60 8.19 1.01
CA SER A 34 -9.88 9.04 -0.16
C SER A 34 -10.00 8.27 -1.47
N ALA A 35 -9.45 7.06 -1.58
CA ALA A 35 -9.39 6.29 -2.83
C ALA A 35 -9.69 4.81 -2.63
N CYS A 36 -10.21 4.17 -3.69
CA CYS A 36 -10.55 2.75 -3.67
C CYS A 36 -9.34 1.87 -3.33
N ASN A 37 -9.58 0.73 -2.69
CA ASN A 37 -8.56 -0.15 -2.12
C ASN A 37 -7.47 -0.60 -3.12
N ASN A 38 -7.82 -0.71 -4.41
CA ASN A 38 -6.88 -1.04 -5.48
C ASN A 38 -5.93 0.12 -5.80
N VAL A 39 -6.40 1.37 -5.75
CA VAL A 39 -5.58 2.57 -5.97
C VAL A 39 -4.57 2.72 -4.85
N ALA A 40 -5.01 2.51 -3.60
CA ALA A 40 -4.12 2.51 -2.46
C ALA A 40 -3.03 1.43 -2.56
N ALA A 41 -3.37 0.23 -3.02
CA ALA A 41 -2.42 -0.86 -3.21
C ALA A 41 -1.36 -0.57 -4.30
N VAL A 42 -1.76 0.07 -5.40
CA VAL A 42 -0.87 0.49 -6.49
C VAL A 42 0.04 1.63 -6.05
N ALA A 43 -0.51 2.63 -5.34
CA ALA A 43 0.28 3.74 -4.80
C ALA A 43 1.31 3.26 -3.77
N LEU A 44 0.95 2.29 -2.92
CA LEU A 44 1.87 1.66 -1.98
C LEU A 44 2.95 0.85 -2.70
N ALA A 45 2.58 0.12 -3.75
CA ALA A 45 3.54 -0.61 -4.60
C ALA A 45 4.55 0.33 -5.26
N ALA A 46 4.09 1.44 -5.83
CA ALA A 46 4.95 2.45 -6.44
C ALA A 46 5.90 3.08 -5.41
N LYS A 47 5.41 3.37 -4.21
CA LYS A 47 6.22 3.93 -3.12
C LYS A 47 7.27 2.96 -2.59
N ASN A 48 6.97 1.66 -2.57
CA ASN A 48 7.94 0.62 -2.19
C ASN A 48 8.94 0.31 -3.30
N ALA A 49 8.49 0.32 -4.57
CA ALA A 49 9.37 0.12 -5.72
C ALA A 49 10.40 1.24 -5.88
N HIS A 50 10.09 2.43 -5.38
CA HIS A 50 11.01 3.58 -5.37
C HIS A 50 12.01 3.58 -4.20
N ILE A 51 11.90 2.61 -3.27
CA ILE A 51 12.83 2.43 -2.13
C ILE A 51 13.87 1.33 -2.42
N ILE A 52 13.60 0.46 -3.40
CA ILE A 52 14.53 -0.58 -3.88
C ILE A 52 15.47 0.02 -4.92
#